data_AF-A0A9C9ND32-F1
#
_entry.id   AF-A0A9C9ND32-F1
#
_cell.length_a   1.000
_cell.length_b   1.000
_cell.length_c   1.000
_cell.angle_alpha   90.00
_cell.angle_beta   90.00
_cell.angle_gamma   90.00
#
_symmetry.space_group_name_H-M   'P 1'
#
loop_
_entity.id
_entity.type
_entity.pdbx_description
1 polymer ?
#
loop_
_entity_poly.entity_id
_entity_poly.type
_entity_poly.pdbx_seq_one_letter_code
_entity_poly.pdbx_strand_id
1 'polypeptide(L)'
;MVPAPLDHKRANRGAGKRPQARRLALNPMAKKRAPKKRADKKRGRPTLYSDALAATICKRLAKGDSLRRICQTPGMPHVDTVMGWLFDTHPKDDPRTEFSLRYAHARKAQAELYADDIIEIADDEKDDDVGDLAMSSARLARHRLRIDARKWIVSRLLPRYADKIVHEGGEKPIPIKLEGRQLARGIALILNRADPKKGKE
;
A
#
# COMPACT_ATOMS: atom_id res chain seq x y z
N MET A 1 -29.09 44.94 31.84
CA MET A 1 -29.22 43.52 32.22
C MET A 1 -30.56 43.01 31.70
N VAL A 2 -30.60 41.75 31.23
CA VAL A 2 -31.76 40.91 30.82
C VAL A 2 -33.08 41.28 31.56
N PRO A 3 -34.28 41.40 30.91
CA PRO A 3 -34.87 40.33 30.09
C PRO A 3 -35.75 40.70 28.86
N ALA A 4 -36.19 39.64 28.17
CA ALA A 4 -37.35 39.55 27.27
C ALA A 4 -38.33 38.49 27.87
N PRO A 5 -39.54 38.21 27.34
CA PRO A 5 -40.21 38.72 26.13
C PRO A 5 -41.62 39.28 26.42
N LEU A 6 -42.45 39.47 25.38
CA LEU A 6 -43.80 38.86 25.27
C LEU A 6 -44.40 39.08 23.86
N ASP A 7 -45.26 38.16 23.45
CA ASP A 7 -46.09 38.22 22.22
C ASP A 7 -47.49 38.80 22.57
N HIS A 8 -48.45 38.84 21.62
CA HIS A 8 -49.89 38.54 21.75
C HIS A 8 -50.85 39.47 20.95
N LYS A 9 -51.74 38.85 20.13
CA LYS A 9 -53.01 39.38 19.55
C LYS A 9 -52.87 40.45 18.44
N ARG A 10 -53.80 40.69 17.48
CA ARG A 10 -54.96 39.98 16.84
C ARG A 10 -55.38 40.83 15.62
N ALA A 11 -56.00 40.39 14.51
CA ALA A 11 -56.28 39.04 13.98
C ALA A 11 -56.15 39.03 12.42
N ASN A 12 -57.14 39.02 11.50
CA ASN A 12 -58.60 38.86 11.55
C ASN A 12 -59.17 38.34 10.18
N ARG A 13 -60.20 37.47 10.24
CA ARG A 13 -61.17 37.02 9.20
C ARG A 13 -60.86 37.06 7.68
N GLY A 14 -60.91 35.86 7.08
CA GLY A 14 -61.42 35.59 5.73
C GLY A 14 -61.96 34.16 5.67
N ALA A 15 -63.25 33.95 5.34
CA ALA A 15 -63.93 32.65 5.50
C ALA A 15 -64.44 32.07 4.17
N GLY A 16 -64.24 30.77 3.93
CA GLY A 16 -64.62 30.10 2.68
C GLY A 16 -64.86 28.59 2.84
N LYS A 17 -66.13 28.19 2.82
CA LYS A 17 -66.66 26.83 3.03
C LYS A 17 -65.98 25.75 2.16
N ARG A 18 -65.76 24.55 2.73
CA ARG A 18 -65.55 23.31 1.95
C ARG A 18 -66.88 22.80 1.38
N PRO A 19 -66.93 22.33 0.12
CA PRO A 19 -67.93 21.35 -0.29
C PRO A 19 -67.32 20.12 -1.02
N GLN A 20 -67.65 18.95 -0.47
CA GLN A 20 -67.95 17.63 -1.08
C GLN A 20 -67.33 17.18 -2.44
N ALA A 21 -67.11 15.87 -2.53
CA ALA A 21 -66.50 15.20 -3.67
C ALA A 21 -67.37 15.21 -4.96
N ARG A 22 -66.70 15.20 -6.12
CA ARG A 22 -67.24 14.66 -7.37
C ARG A 22 -66.40 13.46 -7.81
N ARG A 23 -67.08 12.46 -8.36
CA ARG A 23 -66.55 11.11 -8.66
C ARG A 23 -66.21 11.01 -10.15
N LEU A 24 -65.15 10.24 -10.46
CA LEU A 24 -64.87 9.63 -11.77
C LEU A 24 -64.87 10.53 -13.02
N ALA A 25 -63.67 10.79 -13.54
CA ALA A 25 -63.41 10.76 -14.98
C ALA A 25 -62.23 9.79 -15.22
N LEU A 26 -62.46 8.72 -15.99
CA LEU A 26 -61.38 7.85 -16.45
C LEU A 26 -60.62 8.53 -17.59
N ASN A 27 -59.30 8.42 -17.62
CA ASN A 27 -58.53 8.71 -18.84
C ASN A 27 -57.46 7.62 -19.06
N PRO A 28 -57.69 6.66 -19.97
CA PRO A 28 -56.82 5.50 -20.13
C PRO A 28 -55.71 5.75 -21.16
N MET A 29 -54.46 5.95 -20.73
CA MET A 29 -53.24 5.54 -21.48
C MET A 29 -51.94 5.81 -20.68
N ALA A 30 -51.75 5.09 -19.58
CA ALA A 30 -50.41 4.96 -18.98
C ALA A 30 -49.52 4.08 -19.88
N LYS A 31 -48.96 4.64 -20.97
CA LYS A 31 -48.04 3.93 -21.87
C LYS A 31 -46.81 3.44 -21.09
N LYS A 32 -46.81 2.14 -20.73
CA LYS A 32 -45.68 1.47 -20.07
C LYS A 32 -44.42 1.66 -20.93
N ARG A 33 -43.51 2.53 -20.48
CA ARG A 33 -42.18 2.66 -21.11
C ARG A 33 -41.42 1.35 -20.91
N ALA A 34 -41.13 0.65 -22.01
CA ALA A 34 -40.31 -0.56 -21.98
C ALA A 34 -38.93 -0.25 -21.35
N PRO A 35 -38.35 -1.19 -20.58
CA PRO A 35 -37.03 -0.99 -20.00
C PRO A 35 -35.98 -0.88 -21.11
N LYS A 36 -35.30 0.27 -21.20
CA LYS A 36 -34.14 0.42 -22.09
C LYS A 36 -33.09 -0.62 -21.70
N LYS A 37 -32.72 -1.50 -22.63
CA LYS A 37 -31.55 -2.39 -22.47
C LYS A 37 -30.36 -1.51 -22.09
N ARG A 38 -29.74 -1.80 -20.94
CA ARG A 38 -28.50 -1.14 -20.53
C ARG A 38 -27.39 -1.70 -21.42
N ALA A 39 -26.82 -0.87 -22.28
CA ALA A 39 -25.66 -1.27 -23.08
C ALA A 39 -24.49 -1.62 -22.15
N ASP A 40 -23.78 -2.72 -22.46
CA ASP A 40 -22.67 -3.20 -21.66
C ASP A 40 -21.58 -2.13 -21.54
N LYS A 41 -21.29 -1.72 -20.30
CA LYS A 41 -20.16 -0.84 -20.02
C LYS A 41 -18.87 -1.61 -20.31
N LYS A 42 -18.26 -1.34 -21.46
CA LYS A 42 -16.89 -1.78 -21.79
C LYS A 42 -15.98 -1.47 -20.59
N ARG A 43 -15.30 -2.51 -20.09
CA ARG A 43 -14.60 -2.47 -18.80
C ARG A 43 -13.31 -1.66 -18.90
N GLY A 44 -13.15 -0.69 -18.00
CA GLY A 44 -11.85 -0.11 -17.63
C GLY A 44 -11.44 1.18 -18.35
N ARG A 45 -11.02 2.16 -17.54
CA ARG A 45 -9.96 3.12 -17.90
C ARG A 45 -8.71 2.30 -18.26
N PRO A 46 -7.94 2.63 -19.32
CA PRO A 46 -6.68 1.96 -19.60
C PRO A 46 -5.77 1.94 -18.36
N THR A 47 -5.37 0.75 -17.94
CA THR A 47 -4.41 0.56 -16.85
C THR A 47 -3.01 0.86 -17.36
N LEU A 48 -2.22 1.63 -16.60
CA LEU A 48 -0.78 1.83 -16.86
C LEU A 48 0.06 0.56 -16.60
N TYR A 49 -0.57 -0.60 -16.48
CA TYR A 49 0.07 -1.86 -16.12
C TYR A 49 0.35 -2.67 -17.39
N SER A 50 1.60 -3.10 -17.53
CA SER A 50 1.99 -4.16 -18.46
C SER A 50 2.95 -5.11 -17.74
N ASP A 51 2.97 -6.38 -18.16
CA ASP A 51 3.83 -7.37 -17.50
C ASP A 51 5.32 -7.02 -17.63
N ALA A 52 5.73 -6.49 -18.79
CA ALA A 52 7.10 -6.02 -19.01
C ALA A 52 7.50 -4.87 -18.06
N LEU A 53 6.58 -3.95 -17.76
CA LEU A 53 6.82 -2.86 -16.80
C LEU A 53 6.89 -3.40 -15.37
N ALA A 54 5.99 -4.30 -14.99
CA ALA A 54 6.01 -4.99 -13.70
C ALA A 54 7.28 -5.80 -13.48
N ALA A 55 7.70 -6.57 -14.49
CA ALA A 55 8.94 -7.33 -14.51
C ALA A 55 10.18 -6.41 -14.41
N THR A 56 10.15 -5.24 -15.07
CA THR A 56 11.24 -4.26 -14.99
C THR A 56 11.36 -3.65 -13.59
N ILE A 57 10.24 -3.32 -12.94
CA ILE A 57 10.22 -2.86 -11.54
C ILE A 57 10.79 -3.93 -10.62
N CYS A 58 10.32 -5.18 -10.72
CA CYS A 58 10.83 -6.30 -9.93
C CYS A 58 12.33 -6.57 -10.16
N LYS A 59 12.79 -6.54 -11.42
CA LYS A 59 14.20 -6.73 -11.79
C LYS A 59 15.12 -5.64 -11.24
N ARG A 60 14.65 -4.39 -11.18
CA ARG A 60 15.39 -3.28 -10.57
C ARG A 60 15.41 -3.38 -9.03
N LEU A 61 14.27 -3.70 -8.40
CA LEU A 61 14.22 -3.96 -6.96
C LEU A 61 15.21 -5.05 -6.54
N ALA A 62 15.21 -6.20 -7.22
CA ALA A 62 16.16 -7.28 -6.95
C ALA A 62 17.64 -6.86 -7.11
N LYS A 63 17.92 -5.85 -7.93
CA LYS A 63 19.24 -5.21 -8.10
C LYS A 63 19.51 -4.04 -7.11
N GLY A 64 18.85 -4.02 -5.96
CA GLY A 64 19.10 -3.04 -4.88
C GLY A 64 18.51 -1.64 -5.12
N ASP A 65 17.84 -1.39 -6.24
CA ASP A 65 17.21 -0.10 -6.51
C ASP A 65 16.01 0.11 -5.57
N SER A 66 15.85 1.32 -5.02
CA SER A 66 14.65 1.64 -4.22
C SER A 66 13.45 1.91 -5.13
N LEU A 67 12.23 1.55 -4.71
CA LEU A 67 11.01 1.83 -5.49
C LEU A 67 10.87 3.33 -5.82
N ARG A 68 11.31 4.22 -4.92
CA ARG A 68 11.33 5.67 -5.17
C ARG A 68 12.27 6.02 -6.34
N ARG A 69 13.48 5.48 -6.37
CA ARG A 69 14.46 5.70 -7.47
C ARG A 69 14.00 5.10 -8.80
N ILE A 70 13.28 3.97 -8.76
CA ILE A 70 12.64 3.39 -9.94
C ILE A 70 11.57 4.34 -10.48
N CYS A 71 10.59 4.74 -9.65
CA CYS A 71 9.49 5.64 -10.04
C CYS A 71 9.92 7.07 -10.41
N GLN A 72 11.16 7.47 -10.11
CA GLN A 72 11.77 8.74 -10.56
C GLN A 72 12.41 8.65 -11.96
N THR A 73 12.51 7.45 -12.56
CA THR A 73 13.09 7.27 -13.90
C THR A 73 12.04 7.60 -14.98
N PRO A 74 12.41 8.28 -16.10
CA PRO A 74 11.48 8.53 -17.20
C PRO A 74 10.76 7.25 -17.68
N GLY A 75 9.46 7.38 -17.97
CA GLY A 75 8.61 6.26 -18.40
C GLY A 75 8.11 5.33 -17.27
N MET A 76 8.52 5.53 -16.02
CA MET A 76 8.03 4.73 -14.89
C MET A 76 6.74 5.32 -14.27
N PRO A 77 5.86 4.46 -13.72
CA PRO A 77 4.64 4.89 -13.04
C PRO A 77 4.96 5.53 -11.67
N HIS A 78 4.07 6.40 -11.18
CA HIS A 78 4.21 6.97 -9.83
C HIS A 78 4.14 5.88 -8.74
N VAL A 79 4.78 6.13 -7.59
CA VAL A 79 4.87 5.14 -6.49
C VAL A 79 3.48 4.63 -6.08
N ASP A 80 2.50 5.52 -5.94
CA ASP A 80 1.13 5.16 -5.52
C ASP A 80 0.42 4.25 -6.55
N THR A 81 0.77 4.38 -7.84
CA THR A 81 0.24 3.50 -8.90
C THR A 81 0.77 2.08 -8.73
N VAL A 82 2.06 1.92 -8.38
CA VAL A 82 2.65 0.62 -8.07
C VAL A 82 2.10 0.06 -6.75
N MET A 83 1.88 0.90 -5.74
CA MET A 83 1.26 0.47 -4.47
C MET A 83 -0.19 0.00 -4.68
N GLY A 84 -0.99 0.69 -5.50
CA GLY A 84 -2.33 0.23 -5.89
C GLY A 84 -2.28 -1.16 -6.52
N TRP A 85 -1.34 -1.42 -7.43
CA TRP A 85 -1.17 -2.76 -8.01
C TRP A 85 -0.85 -3.86 -6.98
N LEU A 86 -0.24 -3.51 -5.84
CA LEU A 86 0.11 -4.46 -4.77
C LEU A 86 -0.99 -4.67 -3.72
N PHE A 87 -1.82 -3.66 -3.47
CA PHE A 87 -2.81 -3.67 -2.37
C PHE A 87 -4.28 -3.72 -2.83
N ASP A 88 -4.59 -3.29 -4.06
CA ASP A 88 -5.93 -3.44 -4.63
C ASP A 88 -6.28 -4.93 -4.83
N THR A 89 -7.54 -5.29 -4.67
CA THR A 89 -8.02 -6.66 -4.96
C THR A 89 -8.38 -6.79 -6.43
N HIS A 90 -7.55 -7.50 -7.19
CA HIS A 90 -7.77 -7.75 -8.63
C HIS A 90 -8.57 -9.05 -8.87
N PRO A 91 -9.38 -9.13 -9.95
CA PRO A 91 -9.98 -10.39 -10.42
C PRO A 91 -8.92 -11.41 -10.83
N LYS A 92 -9.22 -12.72 -10.72
CA LYS A 92 -8.26 -13.81 -11.05
C LYS A 92 -7.65 -13.69 -12.45
N ASP A 93 -8.43 -13.23 -13.43
CA ASP A 93 -8.01 -13.10 -14.84
C ASP A 93 -7.19 -11.82 -15.11
N ASP A 94 -6.94 -10.99 -14.09
CA ASP A 94 -6.16 -9.77 -14.19
C ASP A 94 -4.66 -10.07 -13.97
N PRO A 95 -3.76 -9.64 -14.88
CA PRO A 95 -2.33 -9.94 -14.80
C PRO A 95 -1.62 -9.23 -13.64
N ARG A 96 -2.31 -8.39 -12.85
CA ARG A 96 -1.81 -7.83 -11.59
C ARG A 96 -1.93 -8.78 -10.40
N THR A 97 -2.73 -9.84 -10.49
CA THR A 97 -2.94 -10.80 -9.38
C THR A 97 -1.61 -11.36 -8.85
N GLU A 98 -0.75 -11.82 -9.76
CA GLU A 98 0.58 -12.37 -9.46
C GLU A 98 1.69 -11.31 -9.26
N PHE A 99 1.38 -10.01 -9.43
CA PHE A 99 2.36 -8.94 -9.22
C PHE A 99 2.80 -8.87 -7.76
N SER A 100 1.86 -9.08 -6.83
CA SER A 100 2.12 -9.10 -5.39
C SER A 100 3.18 -10.16 -5.01
N LEU A 101 3.03 -11.39 -5.50
CA LEU A 101 3.98 -12.50 -5.33
C LEU A 101 5.36 -12.19 -5.96
N ARG A 102 5.38 -11.72 -7.22
CA ARG A 102 6.63 -11.40 -7.93
C ARG A 102 7.39 -10.25 -7.27
N TYR A 103 6.69 -9.25 -6.75
CA TYR A 103 7.26 -8.15 -5.97
C TYR A 103 7.80 -8.64 -4.61
N ALA A 104 7.10 -9.55 -3.93
CA ALA A 104 7.60 -10.22 -2.73
C ALA A 104 8.91 -10.98 -2.98
N HIS A 105 9.00 -11.72 -4.09
CA HIS A 105 10.23 -12.41 -4.49
C HIS A 105 11.36 -11.44 -4.83
N ALA A 106 11.07 -10.35 -5.55
CA ALA A 106 12.04 -9.29 -5.80
C ALA A 106 12.56 -8.61 -4.52
N ARG A 107 11.73 -8.50 -3.47
CA ARG A 107 12.15 -7.99 -2.15
C ARG A 107 12.93 -9.02 -1.33
N LYS A 108 12.64 -10.32 -1.45
CA LYS A 108 13.50 -11.39 -0.89
C LYS A 108 14.89 -11.34 -1.55
N ALA A 109 14.98 -11.31 -2.88
CA ALA A 109 16.26 -11.20 -3.61
C ALA A 109 17.02 -9.89 -3.32
N GLN A 110 16.31 -8.75 -3.22
CA GLN A 110 16.91 -7.47 -2.79
C GLN A 110 17.57 -7.57 -1.41
N ALA A 111 16.99 -8.35 -0.48
CA ALA A 111 17.56 -8.56 0.84
C ALA A 111 18.76 -9.53 0.83
N GLU A 112 18.92 -10.37 -0.20
CA GLU A 112 20.12 -11.20 -0.37
C GLU A 112 21.27 -10.32 -0.88
N LEU A 113 21.04 -9.52 -1.92
CA LEU A 113 22.00 -8.51 -2.37
C LEU A 113 22.37 -7.52 -1.26
N TYR A 114 21.43 -7.10 -0.42
CA TYR A 114 21.71 -6.23 0.73
C TYR A 114 22.48 -6.92 1.87
N ALA A 115 22.61 -8.25 1.87
CA ALA A 115 23.50 -8.96 2.78
C ALA A 115 24.94 -8.93 2.24
N ASP A 116 25.13 -9.17 0.94
CA ASP A 116 26.44 -9.12 0.28
C ASP A 116 27.01 -7.69 0.28
N ASP A 117 26.17 -6.69 -0.06
CA ASP A 117 26.45 -5.25 0.06
C ASP A 117 27.01 -4.83 1.45
N ILE A 118 26.71 -5.54 2.54
CA ILE A 118 27.20 -5.16 3.88
C ILE A 118 28.71 -5.37 3.98
N ILE A 119 29.24 -6.41 3.34
CA ILE A 119 30.67 -6.73 3.31
C ILE A 119 31.38 -5.69 2.43
N GLU A 120 30.89 -5.52 1.20
CA GLU A 120 31.37 -4.53 0.21
C GLU A 120 31.32 -3.06 0.71
N ILE A 121 30.57 -2.75 1.78
CA ILE A 121 30.50 -1.41 2.41
C ILE A 121 31.35 -1.30 3.68
N ALA A 122 31.66 -2.43 4.32
CA ALA A 122 32.58 -2.50 5.45
C ALA A 122 34.04 -2.46 4.98
N ASP A 123 34.34 -3.14 3.88
CA ASP A 123 35.69 -3.29 3.31
C ASP A 123 36.01 -2.20 2.24
N ASP A 124 35.22 -1.12 2.20
CA ASP A 124 35.32 -0.03 1.21
C ASP A 124 36.34 1.04 1.65
N GLU A 125 37.63 0.69 1.67
CA GLU A 125 38.79 1.55 2.03
C GLU A 125 39.00 2.78 1.09
N LYS A 126 38.08 3.01 0.16
CA LYS A 126 38.19 4.08 -0.84
C LYS A 126 38.07 5.44 -0.15
N ASP A 127 39.10 6.26 -0.34
CA ASP A 127 39.35 7.58 0.25
C ASP A 127 39.94 7.61 1.69
N ASP A 128 40.51 6.52 2.24
CA ASP A 128 41.22 6.60 3.54
C ASP A 128 42.54 7.39 3.47
N ASP A 129 43.15 7.51 2.28
CA ASP A 129 44.30 8.39 2.00
C ASP A 129 43.98 9.91 2.05
N VAL A 130 42.71 10.30 2.17
CA VAL A 130 42.33 11.73 2.20
C VAL A 130 42.57 12.28 3.60
N GLY A 131 43.68 13.00 3.79
CA GLY A 131 44.15 13.59 5.05
C GLY A 131 43.24 14.63 5.75
N ASP A 132 41.96 14.71 5.37
CA ASP A 132 40.91 15.41 6.10
C ASP A 132 40.18 14.42 7.04
N LEU A 133 40.57 14.45 8.31
CA LEU A 133 40.00 13.64 9.39
C LEU A 133 38.50 13.88 9.60
N ALA A 134 37.98 15.08 9.30
CA ALA A 134 36.56 15.38 9.43
C ALA A 134 35.74 14.72 8.31
N MET A 135 36.26 14.72 7.09
CA MET A 135 35.66 14.01 5.95
C MET A 135 35.72 12.49 6.13
N SER A 136 36.81 11.93 6.67
CA SER A 136 36.90 10.52 7.04
C SER A 136 35.87 10.13 8.13
N SER A 137 35.78 10.89 9.23
CA SER A 137 34.77 10.67 10.28
C SER A 137 33.32 10.71 9.72
N ALA A 138 33.02 11.68 8.86
CA ALA A 138 31.73 11.77 8.18
C ALA A 138 31.50 10.61 7.18
N ARG A 139 32.54 10.02 6.58
CA ARG A 139 32.45 8.81 5.74
C ARG A 139 32.13 7.59 6.58
N LEU A 140 32.88 7.31 7.64
CA LEU A 140 32.65 6.18 8.55
C LEU A 140 31.23 6.20 9.13
N ALA A 141 30.73 7.36 9.53
CA ALA A 141 29.34 7.53 9.98
C ALA A 141 28.30 7.15 8.89
N ARG A 142 28.56 7.50 7.61
CA ARG A 142 27.71 7.10 6.48
C ARG A 142 27.79 5.60 6.19
N HIS A 143 28.96 4.97 6.30
CA HIS A 143 29.11 3.53 6.07
C HIS A 143 28.39 2.73 7.15
N ARG A 144 28.57 3.09 8.42
CA ARG A 144 27.82 2.51 9.54
C ARG A 144 26.30 2.64 9.34
N LEU A 145 25.79 3.82 8.99
CA LEU A 145 24.36 4.03 8.72
C LEU A 145 23.86 3.21 7.51
N ARG A 146 24.66 3.08 6.44
CA ARG A 146 24.36 2.23 5.27
C ARG A 146 24.27 0.74 5.62
N ILE A 147 25.13 0.27 6.54
CA ILE A 147 25.19 -1.10 7.03
C ILE A 147 24.00 -1.38 7.96
N ASP A 148 23.78 -0.54 8.97
CA ASP A 148 22.72 -0.74 9.97
C ASP A 148 21.32 -0.68 9.33
N ALA A 149 21.11 0.21 8.35
CA ALA A 149 19.88 0.25 7.55
C ALA A 149 19.67 -1.02 6.70
N ARG A 150 20.75 -1.62 6.16
CA ARG A 150 20.66 -2.91 5.44
C ARG A 150 20.35 -4.05 6.41
N LYS A 151 21.10 -4.19 7.51
CA LYS A 151 20.86 -5.21 8.55
C LYS A 151 19.40 -5.24 9.01
N TRP A 152 18.78 -4.08 9.22
CA TRP A 152 17.36 -3.97 9.57
C TRP A 152 16.39 -4.46 8.48
N ILE A 153 16.68 -4.21 7.21
CA ILE A 153 15.89 -4.73 6.07
C ILE A 153 16.08 -6.25 5.94
N VAL A 154 17.33 -6.71 5.97
CA VAL A 154 17.74 -8.10 5.74
C VAL A 154 17.13 -9.02 6.81
N SER A 155 17.35 -8.72 8.09
CA SER A 155 16.77 -9.47 9.23
C SER A 155 15.24 -9.57 9.18
N ARG A 156 14.55 -8.57 8.63
CA ARG A 156 13.08 -8.54 8.56
C ARG A 156 12.48 -9.25 7.34
N LEU A 157 13.23 -9.37 6.23
CA LEU A 157 12.78 -10.04 5.01
C LEU A 157 13.31 -11.49 4.88
N LEU A 158 14.43 -11.80 5.53
CA LEU A 158 15.11 -13.09 5.48
C LEU A 158 15.37 -13.61 6.90
N PRO A 159 14.46 -14.41 7.49
CA PRO A 159 14.55 -14.89 8.88
C PRO A 159 15.81 -15.70 9.24
N ARG A 160 16.64 -16.08 8.25
CA ARG A 160 17.96 -16.71 8.48
C ARG A 160 19.00 -15.75 9.07
N TYR A 161 18.85 -14.43 8.84
CA TYR A 161 19.70 -13.36 9.39
C TYR A 161 18.99 -12.55 10.50
N ALA A 162 17.90 -13.08 11.07
CA ALA A 162 17.25 -12.46 12.23
C ALA A 162 17.95 -12.91 13.52
N ASP A 163 18.14 -11.98 14.46
CA ASP A 163 18.74 -12.27 15.76
C ASP A 163 17.90 -13.31 16.53
N LYS A 164 18.57 -14.35 17.02
CA LYS A 164 17.96 -15.43 17.81
C LYS A 164 18.49 -15.37 19.23
N ILE A 165 17.69 -14.83 20.15
CA ILE A 165 17.96 -14.98 21.58
C ILE A 165 17.54 -16.40 21.98
N VAL A 166 18.49 -17.17 22.48
CA VAL A 166 18.24 -18.43 23.17
C VAL A 166 18.25 -18.12 24.67
N HIS A 167 17.17 -18.43 25.37
CA HIS A 167 17.13 -18.40 26.82
C HIS A 167 17.41 -19.81 27.35
N GLU A 168 18.45 -19.96 28.18
CA GLU A 168 18.69 -21.21 28.88
C GLU A 168 17.48 -21.54 29.78
N GLY A 169 16.96 -22.76 29.66
CA GLY A 169 15.73 -23.19 30.36
C GLY A 169 14.46 -23.26 29.50
N GLY A 170 14.50 -22.88 28.22
CA GLY A 170 13.37 -23.06 27.29
C GLY A 170 13.72 -23.92 26.07
N GLU A 171 13.02 -25.05 25.87
CA GLU A 171 13.32 -26.04 24.81
C GLU A 171 13.26 -25.51 23.35
N LYS A 172 12.74 -24.30 23.12
CA LYS A 172 12.56 -23.72 21.78
C LYS A 172 12.95 -22.24 21.79
N PRO A 173 13.82 -21.78 20.87
CA PRO A 173 14.19 -20.36 20.78
C PRO A 173 12.98 -19.52 20.39
N ILE A 174 12.64 -18.54 21.21
CA ILE A 174 11.49 -17.66 20.98
C ILE A 174 11.91 -16.59 19.96
N PRO A 175 11.31 -16.54 18.75
CA PRO A 175 11.66 -15.51 17.77
C PRO A 175 11.21 -14.15 18.28
N ILE A 176 12.12 -13.17 18.26
CA ILE A 176 11.86 -11.82 18.80
C ILE A 176 10.73 -11.16 17.99
N LYS A 177 9.52 -11.12 18.56
CA LYS A 177 8.36 -10.42 18.00
C LYS A 177 8.52 -8.91 18.17
N LEU A 178 9.46 -8.31 17.43
CA LEU A 178 9.56 -6.87 17.29
C LEU A 178 8.29 -6.35 16.61
N GLU A 179 7.33 -5.84 17.40
CA GLU A 179 6.13 -5.10 16.95
C GLU A 179 6.50 -3.69 16.42
N GLY A 180 7.43 -3.66 15.45
CA GLY A 180 7.83 -2.47 14.72
C GLY A 180 6.69 -1.94 13.85
N ARG A 181 6.32 -0.67 14.08
CA ARG A 181 5.05 -0.07 13.61
C ARG A 181 4.89 -0.10 12.08
N GLN A 182 3.74 -0.63 11.66
CA GLN A 182 3.00 -0.41 10.40
C GLN A 182 3.72 -0.69 9.06
N LEU A 183 4.89 -0.13 8.76
CA LEU A 183 5.57 -0.32 7.45
C LEU A 183 5.88 -1.80 7.15
N ALA A 184 6.34 -2.54 8.16
CA ALA A 184 6.60 -3.97 8.02
C ALA A 184 5.31 -4.78 7.71
N ARG A 185 4.13 -4.32 8.16
CA ARG A 185 2.86 -5.06 7.94
C ARG A 185 2.47 -5.10 6.47
N GLY A 186 2.75 -4.07 5.67
CA GLY A 186 2.41 -4.08 4.23
C GLY A 186 3.13 -5.18 3.46
N ILE A 187 4.46 -5.23 3.56
CA ILE A 187 5.27 -6.25 2.87
C ILE A 187 5.11 -7.63 3.54
N ALA A 188 5.00 -7.72 4.86
CA ALA A 188 4.75 -9.00 5.55
C ALA A 188 3.35 -9.57 5.25
N LEU A 189 2.33 -8.75 5.01
CA LEU A 189 1.01 -9.20 4.58
C LEU A 189 1.05 -9.78 3.16
N ILE A 190 1.77 -9.12 2.24
CA ILE A 190 2.01 -9.63 0.88
C ILE A 190 2.79 -10.95 0.94
N LEU A 191 3.85 -11.04 1.77
CA LEU A 191 4.64 -12.27 1.95
C LEU A 191 3.83 -13.41 2.60
N ASN A 192 3.07 -13.13 3.66
CA ASN A 192 2.22 -14.15 4.31
C ASN A 192 1.07 -14.61 3.40
N ARG A 193 0.63 -13.78 2.45
CA ARG A 193 -0.34 -14.16 1.40
C ARG A 193 0.31 -14.93 0.24
N ALA A 194 1.63 -14.80 0.07
CA ALA A 194 2.44 -15.50 -0.93
C ALA A 194 2.98 -16.86 -0.46
N ASP A 195 3.05 -17.13 0.85
CA ASP A 195 3.53 -18.39 1.44
C ASP A 195 2.33 -19.30 1.87
N PRO A 196 1.70 -20.09 0.97
CA PRO A 196 0.42 -20.80 1.23
C PRO A 196 0.49 -21.92 2.28
N LYS A 197 1.67 -22.23 2.82
CA LYS A 197 1.88 -23.33 3.78
C LYS A 197 1.61 -22.96 5.24
N LYS A 198 1.31 -21.70 5.57
CA LYS A 198 1.06 -21.24 6.96
C LYS A 198 -0.42 -21.15 7.37
N GLY A 199 -1.33 -21.69 6.55
CA GLY A 199 -2.78 -21.66 6.80
C GLY A 199 -3.40 -23.01 7.20
N LYS A 200 -2.58 -24.00 7.60
CA LYS A 200 -3.02 -25.37 7.96
C LYS A 200 -2.10 -25.99 9.02
N GLU A 201 -2.12 -25.42 10.21
CA GLU A 201 -1.70 -25.99 11.50
C GLU A 201 -2.54 -25.31 12.60
#